data_AF-A0A644U556-F1
#
_entry.id   AF-A0A644U556-F1
#
_cell.length_a   1.000
_cell.length_b   1.000
_cell.length_c   1.000
_cell.angle_alpha   90.00
_cell.angle_beta   90.00
_cell.angle_gamma   90.00
#
_symmetry.space_group_name_H-M   'P 1'
#
loop_
_entity.id
_entity.type
_entity.pdbx_description
1 polymer ?
#
loop_
_entity_poly.entity_id
_entity_poly.type
_entity_poly.pdbx_seq_one_letter_code
_entity_poly.pdbx_strand_id
1 'polypeptide(L)'
;MTETAQIQTLTPDEEETVPGISIRNLYKIFGPDPARHVAAVQDGMTKAELNRKHHHSLGLRDITTDLPAGKISVIMGLSGSGKSTLLRHINGLIAPTAGEVLIDGEDVAKMSPEALRAFRRHKTAMVFQNFALLPHRTVLENAVYGLDIQGEPRSSSTEKARRWIERVGLKGYEDRYPTQLSGGMRQRVGLARALTNDAPILLMDEAFSALDPLIRMDMQSVLLDIQQEVSKTIVFITHDLDEALRLGDKIVILRAGEISQQGTGEEIVRHPANDYVRAFVKEVNRGRVVRLRSVAHPKPAGEDWPALRLPGTTTLEEAAHQLLDAPGSLATVLARDGSERGVVSMDDVMRGMLARV
;
A
#
# COMPACT_ATOMS: atom_id res chain seq x y z
N MET A 1 1.69 33.03 33.21
CA MET A 1 2.53 32.50 32.12
C MET A 1 2.66 31.02 32.38
N THR A 2 1.81 30.22 31.73
CA THR A 2 1.73 28.77 31.92
C THR A 2 2.53 28.14 30.79
N GLU A 3 3.73 27.65 31.10
CA GLU A 3 4.59 26.91 30.19
C GLU A 3 3.85 25.64 29.74
N THR A 4 3.55 25.57 28.45
CA THR A 4 2.98 24.37 27.83
C THR A 4 4.12 23.38 27.67
N ALA A 5 4.20 22.37 28.54
CA ALA A 5 5.19 21.30 28.44
C ALA A 5 5.04 20.61 27.08
N GLN A 6 6.05 20.78 26.21
CA GLN A 6 6.15 20.03 24.97
C GLN A 6 6.35 18.56 25.33
N ILE A 7 5.35 17.73 25.00
CA ILE A 7 5.42 16.27 25.15
C ILE A 7 6.57 15.79 24.24
N GLN A 8 7.67 15.36 24.85
CA GLN A 8 8.77 14.68 24.14
C GLN A 8 8.24 13.35 23.60
N THR A 9 7.85 13.34 22.33
CA THR A 9 7.48 12.13 21.60
C THR A 9 8.73 11.28 21.38
N LEU A 10 8.68 10.04 21.85
CA LEU A 10 9.76 9.06 21.66
C LEU A 10 9.92 8.74 20.15
N THR A 11 11.14 8.83 19.61
CA THR A 11 11.47 8.57 18.20
C THR A 11 11.24 7.09 17.83
N PRO A 12 10.51 6.75 16.75
CA PRO A 12 10.26 5.36 16.37
C PRO A 12 11.57 4.56 16.24
N ASP A 13 11.54 3.26 16.57
CA ASP A 13 12.65 2.36 16.24
C ASP A 13 12.68 2.24 14.71
N GLU A 14 13.64 2.91 14.06
CA GLU A 14 13.79 2.87 12.59
C GLU A 14 14.26 1.47 12.18
N GLU A 15 13.37 0.69 11.55
CA GLU A 15 13.79 -0.45 10.72
C GLU A 15 14.55 0.13 9.52
N GLU A 16 15.82 -0.22 9.35
CA GLU A 16 16.50 -0.08 8.06
C GLU A 16 15.73 -0.93 7.04
N THR A 17 14.81 -0.29 6.32
CA THR A 17 14.02 -0.97 5.29
C THR A 17 14.83 -1.00 4.00
N VAL A 18 15.15 -2.20 3.54
CA VAL A 18 15.76 -2.38 2.21
C VAL A 18 14.72 -2.03 1.15
N PRO A 19 15.00 -1.09 0.23
CA PRO A 19 14.05 -0.74 -0.82
C PRO A 19 13.90 -1.91 -1.80
N GLY A 20 12.65 -2.36 -2.01
CA GLY A 20 12.33 -3.37 -3.02
C GLY A 20 12.09 -2.75 -4.40
N ILE A 21 11.51 -1.55 -4.44
CA ILE A 21 11.26 -0.78 -5.66
C ILE A 21 11.68 0.66 -5.38
N SER A 22 12.60 1.20 -6.16
CA SER A 22 13.03 2.61 -6.04
C SER A 22 12.61 3.39 -7.27
N ILE A 23 11.93 4.51 -7.06
CA ILE A 23 11.51 5.42 -8.13
C ILE A 23 12.27 6.73 -7.94
N ARG A 24 12.91 7.23 -9.00
CA ARG A 24 13.76 8.43 -8.95
C ARG A 24 13.39 9.40 -10.07
N ASN A 25 13.04 10.63 -9.67
CA ASN A 25 12.74 11.77 -10.54
C ASN A 25 11.86 11.39 -11.73
N LEU A 26 10.80 10.61 -11.48
CA LEU A 26 9.99 10.03 -12.55
C LEU A 26 8.97 11.05 -13.07
N TYR A 27 9.00 11.29 -14.38
CA TYR A 27 8.05 12.14 -15.09
C TYR A 27 7.29 11.33 -16.14
N LYS A 28 6.00 11.66 -16.31
CA LYS A 28 5.21 11.17 -17.42
C LYS A 28 4.41 12.28 -18.07
N ILE A 29 4.75 12.57 -19.32
CA ILE A 29 4.04 13.47 -20.21
C ILE A 29 3.39 12.63 -21.32
N PHE A 30 2.10 12.87 -21.57
CA PHE A 30 1.35 12.27 -22.67
C PHE A 30 1.18 13.29 -23.80
N GLY A 31 1.37 12.84 -25.03
CA GLY A 31 1.29 13.65 -26.24
C GLY A 31 2.39 13.26 -27.23
N PRO A 32 2.41 13.87 -28.43
CA PRO A 32 3.41 13.61 -29.44
C PRO A 32 4.79 14.19 -29.05
N ASP A 33 5.84 13.37 -29.11
CA ASP A 33 7.21 13.75 -28.71
C ASP A 33 7.30 14.37 -27.30
N PRO A 34 6.87 13.64 -26.25
CA PRO A 34 6.75 14.17 -24.91
C PRO A 34 8.11 14.56 -24.29
N ALA A 35 9.21 14.02 -24.80
CA ALA A 35 10.56 14.28 -24.30
C ALA A 35 10.96 15.75 -24.45
N ARG A 36 10.50 16.44 -25.51
CA ARG A 36 10.78 17.87 -25.75
C ARG A 36 10.29 18.79 -24.64
N HIS A 37 9.29 18.36 -23.87
CA HIS A 37 8.66 19.17 -22.84
C HIS A 37 9.14 18.86 -21.42
N VAL A 38 10.06 17.90 -21.24
CA VAL A 38 10.58 17.54 -19.91
C VAL A 38 11.28 18.73 -19.26
N ALA A 39 12.22 19.37 -19.96
CA ALA A 39 12.96 20.52 -19.45
C ALA A 39 12.03 21.66 -19.04
N ALA A 40 11.03 21.98 -19.89
CA ALA A 40 10.06 23.01 -19.59
C ALA A 40 9.22 22.70 -18.32
N VAL A 41 8.86 21.44 -18.10
CA VAL A 41 8.14 21.00 -16.89
C VAL A 41 9.05 21.03 -15.65
N GLN A 42 10.33 20.66 -15.81
CA GLN A 42 11.34 20.79 -14.76
C GLN A 42 11.57 22.25 -14.36
N ASP A 43 11.52 23.17 -15.33
CA ASP A 43 11.60 24.62 -15.12
C ASP A 43 10.30 25.25 -14.60
N GLY A 44 9.30 24.43 -14.24
CA GLY A 44 8.08 24.87 -13.55
C GLY A 44 6.84 25.04 -14.43
N MET A 45 6.87 24.66 -15.72
CA MET A 45 5.67 24.68 -16.55
C MET A 45 4.58 23.79 -15.94
N THR A 46 3.42 24.39 -15.69
CA THR A 46 2.31 23.69 -15.06
C THR A 46 1.59 22.75 -16.03
N LYS A 47 0.86 21.77 -15.47
CA LYS A 47 -0.03 20.89 -16.24
C LYS A 47 -1.02 21.65 -17.14
N ALA A 48 -1.59 22.74 -16.63
CA ALA A 48 -2.55 23.56 -17.37
C ALA A 48 -1.90 24.32 -18.53
N GLU A 49 -0.69 24.86 -18.32
CA GLU A 49 0.06 25.55 -19.37
C GLU A 49 0.54 24.60 -20.45
N LEU A 50 1.07 23.44 -20.06
CA LEU A 50 1.50 22.38 -20.97
C LEU A 50 0.35 21.93 -21.87
N ASN A 51 -0.85 21.77 -21.31
CA ASN A 51 -2.03 21.41 -22.07
C ASN A 51 -2.49 22.52 -23.02
N ARG A 52 -2.60 23.75 -22.53
CA ARG A 52 -3.08 24.89 -23.32
C ARG A 52 -2.13 25.28 -24.46
N LYS A 53 -0.81 25.26 -24.22
CA LYS A 53 0.20 25.70 -25.18
C LYS A 53 0.65 24.60 -26.14
N HIS A 54 0.71 23.36 -25.66
CA HIS A 54 1.33 22.26 -26.39
C HIS A 54 0.39 21.08 -26.61
N HIS A 55 -0.85 21.10 -26.12
CA HIS A 55 -1.81 19.98 -26.20
C HIS A 55 -1.29 18.68 -25.57
N HIS A 56 -0.42 18.82 -24.56
CA HIS A 56 0.16 17.70 -23.81
C HIS A 56 -0.51 17.57 -22.44
N SER A 57 -0.51 16.35 -21.87
CA SER A 57 -1.05 16.11 -20.53
C SER A 57 0.06 15.63 -19.60
N LEU A 58 0.28 16.37 -18.52
CA LEU A 58 1.20 15.96 -17.45
C LEU A 58 0.50 14.94 -16.55
N GLY A 59 0.99 13.70 -16.60
CA GLY A 59 0.49 12.57 -15.84
C GLY A 59 1.19 12.39 -14.49
N LEU A 60 2.52 12.52 -14.47
CA LEU A 60 3.36 12.43 -13.28
C LEU A 60 4.48 13.47 -13.35
N ARG A 61 4.80 14.09 -12.21
CA ARG A 61 5.84 15.11 -12.05
C ARG A 61 6.70 14.76 -10.83
N ASP A 62 8.00 14.61 -11.07
CA ASP A 62 9.04 14.42 -10.07
C ASP A 62 8.70 13.40 -8.96
N ILE A 63 8.25 12.22 -9.36
CA ILE A 63 7.94 11.16 -8.39
C ILE A 63 9.25 10.53 -7.93
N THR A 64 9.55 10.69 -6.63
CA THR A 64 10.69 10.06 -5.98
C THR A 64 10.22 9.37 -4.69
N THR A 65 10.29 8.05 -4.67
CA THR A 65 9.83 7.24 -3.53
C THR A 65 10.49 5.86 -3.52
N ASP A 66 10.66 5.31 -2.33
CA ASP A 66 11.13 3.95 -2.10
C ASP A 66 10.02 3.10 -1.51
N LEU A 67 9.75 1.96 -2.13
CA LEU A 67 8.76 0.99 -1.65
C LEU A 67 9.52 -0.16 -0.99
N PRO A 68 9.35 -0.39 0.32
CA PRO A 68 10.10 -1.42 1.05
C PRO A 68 9.85 -2.82 0.50
N ALA A 69 10.91 -3.64 0.45
CA ALA A 69 10.80 -5.04 0.06
C ALA A 69 10.02 -5.84 1.12
N GLY A 70 9.21 -6.81 0.67
CA GLY A 70 8.48 -7.70 1.57
C GLY A 70 7.44 -7.01 2.46
N LYS A 71 6.98 -5.84 2.04
CA LYS A 71 5.96 -5.02 2.71
C LYS A 71 4.86 -4.62 1.73
N ILE A 72 3.75 -4.12 2.26
CA ILE A 72 2.65 -3.56 1.48
C ILE A 72 2.83 -2.05 1.40
N SER A 73 3.07 -1.56 0.18
CA SER A 73 3.07 -0.13 -0.13
C SER A 73 1.77 0.26 -0.80
N VAL A 74 1.05 1.21 -0.22
CA VAL A 74 -0.21 1.72 -0.76
C VAL A 74 0.01 3.05 -1.47
N ILE A 75 -0.45 3.15 -2.72
CA ILE A 75 -0.49 4.40 -3.48
C ILE A 75 -1.94 4.87 -3.52
N MET A 76 -2.21 6.04 -2.93
CA MET A 76 -3.56 6.58 -2.81
C MET A 76 -3.73 7.95 -3.46
N GLY A 77 -4.97 8.39 -3.60
CA GLY A 77 -5.33 9.70 -4.15
C GLY A 77 -6.56 9.64 -5.06
N LEU A 78 -7.09 10.81 -5.42
CA LEU A 78 -8.29 10.90 -6.25
C LEU A 78 -8.09 10.34 -7.67
N SER A 79 -9.20 10.13 -8.38
CA SER A 79 -9.17 9.76 -9.80
C SER A 79 -8.36 10.79 -10.59
N GLY A 80 -7.55 10.32 -11.55
CA GLY A 80 -6.69 11.18 -12.37
C GLY A 80 -5.43 11.72 -11.68
N SER A 81 -5.10 11.30 -10.46
CA SER A 81 -3.88 11.72 -9.76
C SER A 81 -2.59 11.05 -10.25
N GLY A 82 -2.68 10.05 -11.14
CA GLY A 82 -1.53 9.36 -11.72
C GLY A 82 -1.19 7.99 -11.11
N LYS A 83 -1.98 7.48 -10.15
CA LYS A 83 -1.74 6.18 -9.46
C LYS A 83 -1.51 5.02 -10.44
N SER A 84 -2.49 4.71 -11.29
CA SER A 84 -2.40 3.59 -12.23
C SER A 84 -1.30 3.80 -13.28
N THR A 85 -0.97 5.05 -13.60
CA THR A 85 0.19 5.38 -14.46
C THR A 85 1.49 4.99 -13.77
N LEU A 86 1.64 5.31 -12.48
CA LEU A 86 2.82 4.94 -11.68
C LEU A 86 2.97 3.42 -11.58
N LEU A 87 1.90 2.69 -11.30
CA LEU A 87 1.92 1.21 -11.26
C LEU A 87 2.29 0.59 -12.62
N ARG A 88 1.82 1.17 -13.72
CA ARG A 88 2.20 0.73 -15.08
C ARG A 88 3.66 1.02 -15.41
N HIS A 89 4.28 2.05 -14.82
CA HIS A 89 5.73 2.26 -14.91
C HIS A 89 6.50 1.18 -14.16
N ILE A 90 6.05 0.81 -12.95
CA ILE A 90 6.64 -0.29 -12.17
C ILE A 90 6.62 -1.61 -12.95
N ASN A 91 5.51 -1.90 -13.63
CA ASN A 91 5.39 -3.11 -14.46
C ASN A 91 6.07 -3.01 -15.84
N GLY A 92 6.58 -1.83 -16.22
CA GLY A 92 7.10 -1.55 -17.56
C GLY A 92 6.06 -1.67 -18.69
N LEU A 93 4.77 -1.47 -18.40
CA LEU A 93 3.72 -1.44 -19.43
C LEU A 93 3.74 -0.14 -20.24
N ILE A 94 4.23 0.94 -19.64
CA ILE A 94 4.50 2.22 -20.30
C ILE A 94 5.85 2.74 -19.82
N ALA A 95 6.64 3.27 -20.74
CA ALA A 95 7.91 3.92 -20.39
C ALA A 95 7.65 5.31 -19.77
N PRO A 96 8.40 5.70 -18.73
CA PRO A 96 8.42 7.08 -18.27
C PRO A 96 8.95 8.01 -19.37
N THR A 97 8.62 9.29 -19.27
CA THR A 97 9.20 10.31 -20.15
C THR A 97 10.60 10.70 -19.69
N ALA A 98 10.82 10.71 -18.37
CA ALA A 98 12.13 10.90 -17.74
C ALA A 98 12.16 10.23 -16.36
N GLY A 99 13.35 10.03 -15.80
CA GLY A 99 13.57 9.31 -14.54
C GLY A 99 13.68 7.81 -14.72
N GLU A 100 13.74 7.09 -13.60
CA GLU A 100 14.02 5.66 -13.57
C GLU A 100 13.15 4.92 -12.55
N VAL A 101 12.97 3.62 -12.80
CA VAL A 101 12.29 2.68 -11.90
C VAL A 101 13.22 1.50 -11.68
N LEU A 102 13.85 1.44 -10.51
CA LEU A 102 14.84 0.44 -10.15
C LEU A 102 14.18 -0.69 -9.34
N ILE A 103 14.39 -1.92 -9.77
CA ILE A 103 13.97 -3.14 -9.06
C ILE A 103 15.15 -4.10 -9.08
N ASP A 104 15.58 -4.60 -7.92
CA ASP A 104 16.80 -5.40 -7.76
C ASP A 104 18.04 -4.70 -8.37
N GLY A 105 18.07 -3.36 -8.37
CA GLY A 105 19.15 -2.54 -8.96
C GLY A 105 19.08 -2.34 -10.47
N GLU A 106 18.10 -2.95 -11.16
CA GLU A 106 17.91 -2.82 -12.61
C GLU A 106 16.81 -1.81 -12.95
N ASP A 107 17.09 -0.91 -13.91
CA ASP A 107 16.10 0.04 -14.40
C ASP A 107 15.14 -0.62 -15.41
N VAL A 108 13.90 -0.81 -14.99
CA VAL A 108 12.82 -1.42 -15.78
C VAL A 108 12.61 -0.69 -17.10
N ALA A 109 12.79 0.64 -17.13
CA ALA A 109 12.58 1.44 -18.33
C ALA A 109 13.67 1.24 -19.40
N LYS A 110 14.84 0.72 -19.01
CA LYS A 110 16.00 0.49 -19.90
C LYS A 110 16.17 -0.97 -20.30
N MET A 111 15.32 -1.87 -19.80
CA MET A 111 15.33 -3.28 -20.17
C MET A 111 15.08 -3.47 -21.67
N SER A 112 15.80 -4.41 -22.30
CA SER A 112 15.47 -4.86 -23.65
C SER A 112 14.08 -5.50 -23.70
N PRO A 113 13.43 -5.58 -24.87
CA PRO A 113 12.14 -6.25 -25.00
C PRO A 113 12.13 -7.69 -24.44
N GLU A 114 13.22 -8.43 -24.62
CA GLU A 114 13.41 -9.78 -24.10
C GLU A 114 13.50 -9.79 -22.57
N ALA A 115 14.36 -8.94 -22.00
CA ALA A 115 14.54 -8.82 -20.55
C ALA A 115 13.24 -8.38 -19.87
N LEU A 116 12.53 -7.41 -20.44
CA LEU A 116 11.27 -6.92 -19.92
C LEU A 116 10.15 -7.98 -19.97
N ARG A 117 10.18 -8.89 -20.95
CA ARG A 117 9.26 -10.04 -20.99
C ARG A 117 9.60 -11.05 -19.89
N ALA A 118 10.88 -11.34 -19.67
CA ALA A 118 11.32 -12.23 -18.59
C ALA A 118 10.97 -11.66 -17.20
N PHE A 119 11.23 -10.36 -16.99
CA PHE A 119 10.84 -9.61 -15.80
C PHE A 119 9.33 -9.76 -15.51
N ARG A 120 8.46 -9.44 -16.49
CA ARG A 120 7.01 -9.58 -16.33
C ARG A 120 6.52 -11.02 -16.15
N ARG A 121 7.30 -11.99 -16.60
CA ARG A 121 6.94 -13.40 -16.51
C ARG A 121 7.25 -13.97 -15.12
N HIS A 122 8.38 -13.57 -14.52
CA HIS A 122 8.92 -14.20 -13.31
C HIS A 122 9.00 -13.29 -12.08
N LYS A 123 9.07 -11.97 -12.25
CA LYS A 123 9.30 -11.01 -11.14
C LYS A 123 8.03 -10.28 -10.71
N THR A 124 7.10 -10.03 -11.63
CA THR A 124 5.85 -9.32 -11.33
C THR A 124 4.61 -10.14 -11.63
N ALA A 125 3.55 -9.88 -10.86
CA ALA A 125 2.18 -10.28 -11.18
C ALA A 125 1.28 -9.05 -11.02
N MET A 126 0.27 -8.91 -11.89
CA MET A 126 -0.60 -7.74 -11.90
C MET A 126 -2.08 -8.12 -11.79
N VAL A 127 -2.80 -7.43 -10.91
CA VAL A 127 -4.26 -7.44 -10.78
C VAL A 127 -4.78 -6.11 -11.32
N PHE A 128 -5.60 -6.18 -12.38
CA PHE A 128 -6.17 -5.00 -13.04
C PHE A 128 -7.53 -4.63 -12.46
N GLN A 129 -7.87 -3.34 -12.51
CA GLN A 129 -9.17 -2.81 -12.12
C GLN A 129 -10.35 -3.50 -12.84
N ASN A 130 -10.27 -3.68 -14.17
CA ASN A 130 -11.31 -4.33 -14.99
C ASN A 130 -11.10 -5.85 -15.16
N PHE A 131 -10.50 -6.52 -14.18
CA PHE A 131 -10.21 -7.97 -14.08
C PHE A 131 -9.29 -8.56 -15.17
N ALA A 132 -9.36 -8.06 -16.41
CA ALA A 132 -8.63 -8.50 -17.59
C ALA A 132 -8.65 -10.03 -17.75
N LEU A 133 -9.79 -10.67 -17.46
CA LEU A 133 -9.96 -12.11 -17.62
C LEU A 133 -10.14 -12.46 -19.09
N LEU A 134 -9.65 -13.64 -19.47
CA LEU A 134 -9.84 -14.22 -20.80
C LEU A 134 -11.24 -14.83 -20.84
N PRO A 135 -12.18 -14.27 -21.63
CA PRO A 135 -13.60 -14.65 -21.55
C PRO A 135 -13.88 -16.04 -22.14
N HIS A 136 -12.99 -16.52 -23.02
CA HIS A 136 -13.05 -17.82 -23.66
C HIS A 136 -12.31 -18.91 -22.86
N ARG A 137 -11.91 -18.62 -21.63
CA ARG A 137 -11.23 -19.55 -20.72
C ARG A 137 -12.01 -19.69 -19.42
N THR A 138 -11.95 -20.86 -18.80
CA THR A 138 -12.58 -21.10 -17.48
C THR A 138 -11.82 -20.36 -16.36
N VAL A 139 -12.37 -20.39 -15.15
CA VAL A 139 -11.70 -19.87 -13.93
C VAL A 139 -10.33 -20.53 -13.76
N LEU A 140 -10.26 -21.86 -13.85
CA LEU A 140 -9.02 -22.61 -13.71
C LEU A 140 -8.02 -22.23 -14.80
N GLU A 141 -8.47 -22.14 -16.05
CA GLU A 141 -7.63 -21.77 -17.18
C GLU A 141 -7.13 -20.32 -17.14
N ASN A 142 -7.91 -19.41 -16.55
CA ASN A 142 -7.46 -18.06 -16.25
C ASN A 142 -6.38 -18.06 -15.17
N ALA A 143 -6.57 -18.85 -14.10
CA ALA A 143 -5.64 -18.91 -12.98
C ALA A 143 -4.26 -19.48 -13.38
N VAL A 144 -4.23 -20.55 -14.17
CA VAL A 144 -2.98 -21.19 -14.64
C VAL A 144 -2.28 -20.46 -15.79
N TYR A 145 -2.92 -19.46 -16.40
CA TYR A 145 -2.43 -18.84 -17.64
C TYR A 145 -0.97 -18.35 -17.56
N GLY A 146 -0.56 -17.74 -16.44
CA GLY A 146 0.82 -17.28 -16.25
C GLY A 146 1.83 -18.43 -16.28
N LEU A 147 1.49 -19.54 -15.63
CA LEU A 147 2.32 -20.73 -15.54
C LEU A 147 2.38 -21.50 -16.88
N ASP A 148 1.29 -21.51 -17.65
CA ASP A 148 1.29 -22.05 -19.02
C ASP A 148 2.31 -21.30 -19.90
N ILE A 149 2.38 -19.98 -19.78
CA ILE A 149 3.34 -19.13 -20.50
C ILE A 149 4.78 -19.32 -20.01
N GLN A 150 4.97 -19.72 -18.75
CA GLN A 150 6.26 -20.12 -18.19
C GLN A 150 6.69 -21.52 -18.63
N GLY A 151 5.79 -22.32 -19.20
CA GLY A 151 6.07 -23.71 -19.57
C GLY A 151 6.02 -24.68 -18.40
N GLU A 152 5.33 -24.33 -17.30
CA GLU A 152 5.20 -25.23 -16.15
C GLU A 152 4.29 -26.44 -16.49
N PRO A 153 4.60 -27.65 -16.00
CA PRO A 153 3.75 -28.82 -16.22
C PRO A 153 2.32 -28.61 -15.75
N ARG A 154 1.35 -29.02 -16.59
CA ARG A 154 -0.08 -28.76 -16.36
C ARG A 154 -0.59 -29.34 -15.04
N SER A 155 -0.07 -30.48 -14.59
CA SER A 155 -0.44 -31.09 -13.31
C SER A 155 -0.09 -30.18 -12.14
N SER A 156 1.14 -29.64 -12.11
CA SER A 156 1.62 -28.75 -11.05
C SER A 156 0.92 -27.40 -11.09
N SER A 157 0.75 -26.81 -12.28
CA SER A 157 0.07 -25.51 -12.42
C SER A 157 -1.39 -25.59 -11.98
N THR A 158 -2.08 -26.68 -12.32
CA THR A 158 -3.47 -26.93 -11.92
C THR A 158 -3.61 -27.07 -10.40
N GLU A 159 -2.69 -27.78 -9.75
CA GLU A 159 -2.69 -27.94 -8.29
C GLU A 159 -2.52 -26.60 -7.58
N LYS A 160 -1.53 -25.80 -8.00
CA LYS A 160 -1.31 -24.44 -7.48
C LYS A 160 -2.53 -23.55 -7.67
N ALA A 161 -3.13 -23.57 -8.87
CA ALA A 161 -4.31 -22.77 -9.17
C ALA A 161 -5.51 -23.16 -8.29
N ARG A 162 -5.77 -24.46 -8.09
CA ARG A 162 -6.89 -24.92 -7.24
C ARG A 162 -6.74 -24.46 -5.80
N ARG A 163 -5.53 -24.51 -5.24
CA ARG A 163 -5.24 -23.97 -3.90
C ARG A 163 -5.64 -22.49 -3.79
N TRP A 164 -5.26 -21.67 -4.76
CA TRP A 164 -5.59 -20.25 -4.74
C TRP A 164 -7.07 -19.98 -5.03
N ILE A 165 -7.69 -20.72 -5.95
CA ILE A 165 -9.14 -20.64 -6.24
C ILE A 165 -9.95 -20.95 -4.98
N GLU A 166 -9.57 -21.99 -4.23
CA GLU A 166 -10.20 -22.32 -2.96
C GLU A 166 -10.01 -21.22 -1.92
N ARG A 167 -8.78 -20.72 -1.76
CA ARG A 167 -8.46 -19.67 -0.78
C ARG A 167 -9.16 -18.34 -1.04
N VAL A 168 -9.42 -17.99 -2.30
CA VAL A 168 -10.25 -16.82 -2.65
C VAL A 168 -11.75 -17.15 -2.63
N GLY A 169 -12.18 -18.32 -2.13
CA GLY A 169 -13.58 -18.68 -1.95
C GLY A 169 -14.32 -18.96 -3.25
N LEU A 170 -13.65 -19.55 -4.25
CA LEU A 170 -14.22 -19.91 -5.56
C LEU A 170 -14.18 -21.43 -5.82
N LYS A 171 -14.03 -22.24 -4.77
CA LYS A 171 -14.14 -23.71 -4.86
C LYS A 171 -15.47 -24.11 -5.51
N GLY A 172 -15.42 -25.01 -6.50
CA GLY A 172 -16.58 -25.46 -7.28
C GLY A 172 -16.93 -24.58 -8.48
N TYR A 173 -16.18 -23.50 -8.73
CA TYR A 173 -16.35 -22.63 -9.91
C TYR A 173 -15.23 -22.79 -10.95
N GLU A 174 -14.33 -23.77 -10.78
CA GLU A 174 -13.13 -23.98 -11.59
C GLU A 174 -13.44 -24.06 -13.10
N ASP A 175 -14.53 -24.75 -13.45
CA ASP A 175 -14.93 -25.00 -14.84
C ASP A 175 -15.90 -23.94 -15.40
N ARG A 176 -16.22 -22.89 -14.62
CA ARG A 176 -17.10 -21.81 -15.06
C ARG A 176 -16.34 -20.77 -15.89
N TYR A 177 -17.03 -20.16 -16.83
CA TYR A 177 -16.51 -19.04 -17.62
C TYR A 177 -16.77 -17.70 -16.92
N PRO A 178 -15.91 -16.66 -17.13
CA PRO A 178 -16.08 -15.35 -16.51
C PRO A 178 -17.46 -14.69 -16.68
N THR A 179 -18.14 -14.97 -17.79
CA THR A 179 -19.50 -14.46 -18.08
C THR A 179 -20.57 -15.04 -17.17
N GLN A 180 -20.30 -16.18 -16.53
CA GLN A 180 -21.19 -16.86 -15.59
C GLN A 180 -20.97 -16.40 -14.13
N LEU A 181 -20.06 -15.46 -13.90
CA LEU A 181 -19.63 -15.02 -12.57
C LEU A 181 -20.12 -13.60 -12.27
N SER A 182 -20.31 -13.28 -10.98
CA SER A 182 -20.53 -11.89 -10.55
C SER A 182 -19.26 -11.04 -10.72
N GLY A 183 -19.40 -9.71 -10.65
CA GLY A 183 -18.24 -8.80 -10.71
C GLY A 183 -17.17 -9.12 -9.65
N GLY A 184 -17.59 -9.31 -8.40
CA GLY A 184 -16.65 -9.65 -7.33
C GLY A 184 -16.04 -11.04 -7.46
N MET A 185 -16.75 -12.01 -8.02
CA MET A 185 -16.15 -13.31 -8.36
C MET A 185 -15.08 -13.17 -9.44
N ARG A 186 -15.31 -12.37 -10.50
CA ARG A 186 -14.29 -12.10 -11.52
C ARG A 186 -13.03 -11.45 -10.94
N GLN A 187 -13.19 -10.56 -9.96
CA GLN A 187 -12.05 -9.96 -9.27
C GLN A 187 -11.22 -11.00 -8.53
N ARG A 188 -11.89 -11.92 -7.82
CA ARG A 188 -11.26 -13.02 -7.10
C ARG A 188 -10.54 -13.99 -8.03
N VAL A 189 -11.05 -14.24 -9.23
CA VAL A 189 -10.33 -14.99 -10.29
C VAL A 189 -9.05 -14.25 -10.70
N GLY A 190 -9.12 -12.93 -10.90
CA GLY A 190 -7.96 -12.11 -11.25
C GLY A 190 -6.87 -12.13 -10.18
N LEU A 191 -7.27 -12.12 -8.91
CA LEU A 191 -6.38 -12.29 -7.76
C LEU A 191 -5.76 -13.69 -7.73
N ALA A 192 -6.56 -14.75 -7.86
CA ALA A 192 -6.07 -16.13 -7.90
C ALA A 192 -5.06 -16.34 -9.04
N ARG A 193 -5.30 -15.76 -10.22
CA ARG A 193 -4.33 -15.77 -11.34
C ARG A 193 -3.01 -15.12 -10.96
N ALA A 194 -3.04 -13.95 -10.34
CA ALA A 194 -1.81 -13.25 -9.96
C ALA A 194 -1.02 -14.02 -8.89
N LEU A 195 -1.73 -14.58 -7.90
CA LEU A 195 -1.13 -15.36 -6.81
C LEU A 195 -0.60 -16.72 -7.29
N THR A 196 -1.27 -17.35 -8.26
CA THR A 196 -0.82 -18.62 -8.86
C THR A 196 0.52 -18.47 -9.57
N ASN A 197 0.82 -17.29 -10.13
CA ASN A 197 2.10 -17.02 -10.80
C ASN A 197 3.30 -16.97 -9.83
N ASP A 198 3.03 -16.88 -8.51
CA ASP A 198 4.01 -16.84 -7.43
C ASP A 198 5.14 -15.81 -7.59
N ALA A 199 4.86 -14.70 -8.28
CA ALA A 199 5.84 -13.65 -8.48
C ALA A 199 6.21 -12.96 -7.15
N PRO A 200 7.46 -12.51 -6.96
CA PRO A 200 7.89 -11.80 -5.75
C PRO A 200 7.26 -10.41 -5.59
N ILE A 201 6.86 -9.77 -6.69
CA ILE A 201 6.19 -8.46 -6.69
C ILE A 201 4.75 -8.59 -7.16
N LEU A 202 3.80 -8.14 -6.33
CA LEU A 202 2.38 -8.11 -6.65
C LEU A 202 1.90 -6.66 -6.84
N LEU A 203 1.39 -6.35 -8.02
CA LEU A 203 0.91 -5.02 -8.41
C LEU A 203 -0.61 -5.04 -8.50
N MET A 204 -1.29 -4.21 -7.73
CA MET A 204 -2.76 -4.24 -7.61
C MET A 204 -3.36 -2.87 -7.92
N ASP A 205 -4.11 -2.76 -9.01
CA ASP A 205 -4.74 -1.51 -9.47
C ASP A 205 -6.22 -1.46 -9.08
N GLU A 206 -6.57 -0.79 -7.98
CA GLU A 206 -7.93 -0.67 -7.43
C GLU A 206 -8.64 -2.03 -7.31
N ALA A 207 -7.87 -3.03 -6.87
CA ALA A 207 -8.22 -4.44 -6.93
C ALA A 207 -9.37 -4.87 -6.01
N PHE A 208 -9.89 -3.99 -5.16
CA PHE A 208 -11.07 -4.26 -4.32
C PHE A 208 -12.22 -3.25 -4.48
N SER A 209 -12.09 -2.30 -5.41
CA SER A 209 -13.04 -1.19 -5.61
C SER A 209 -14.44 -1.64 -6.06
N ALA A 210 -14.54 -2.75 -6.79
CA ALA A 210 -15.80 -3.29 -7.30
C ALA A 210 -16.45 -4.33 -6.36
N LEU A 211 -15.84 -4.58 -5.19
CA LEU A 211 -16.35 -5.51 -4.18
C LEU A 211 -17.32 -4.79 -3.23
N ASP A 212 -18.35 -5.52 -2.79
CA ASP A 212 -19.17 -5.12 -1.66
C ASP A 212 -18.34 -5.07 -0.36
N PRO A 213 -18.79 -4.32 0.67
CA PRO A 213 -17.97 -4.09 1.86
C PRO A 213 -17.53 -5.36 2.61
N LEU A 214 -18.38 -6.38 2.69
CA LEU A 214 -18.05 -7.62 3.41
C LEU A 214 -16.99 -8.41 2.64
N ILE A 215 -17.21 -8.65 1.34
CA ILE A 215 -16.25 -9.37 0.51
C ILE A 215 -14.93 -8.59 0.38
N ARG A 216 -14.98 -7.26 0.37
CA ARG A 216 -13.79 -6.41 0.42
C ARG A 216 -12.97 -6.69 1.69
N MET A 217 -13.61 -6.68 2.86
CA MET A 217 -12.93 -6.97 4.13
C MET A 217 -12.30 -8.36 4.14
N ASP A 218 -13.01 -9.37 3.65
CA ASP A 218 -12.50 -10.75 3.54
C ASP A 218 -11.28 -10.83 2.63
N MET A 219 -11.33 -10.19 1.46
CA MET A 219 -10.21 -10.19 0.52
C MET A 219 -8.98 -9.43 1.02
N GLN A 220 -9.19 -8.34 1.75
CA GLN A 220 -8.13 -7.65 2.46
C GLN A 220 -7.50 -8.55 3.54
N SER A 221 -8.29 -9.33 4.29
CA SER A 221 -7.77 -10.30 5.26
C SER A 221 -6.95 -11.39 4.56
N VAL A 222 -7.44 -11.94 3.44
CA VAL A 222 -6.68 -12.91 2.63
C VAL A 222 -5.35 -12.33 2.17
N LEU A 223 -5.31 -11.06 1.75
CA LEU A 223 -4.08 -10.38 1.35
C LEU A 223 -3.08 -10.26 2.51
N LEU A 224 -3.56 -9.92 3.71
CA LEU A 224 -2.74 -9.84 4.91
C LEU A 224 -2.18 -11.21 5.32
N ASP A 225 -3.00 -12.28 5.24
CA ASP A 225 -2.55 -13.64 5.53
C ASP A 225 -1.44 -14.08 4.55
N ILE A 226 -1.60 -13.75 3.26
CA ILE A 226 -0.58 -14.02 2.23
C ILE A 226 0.71 -13.26 2.54
N GLN A 227 0.58 -12.00 2.95
CA GLN A 227 1.74 -11.18 3.29
C GLN A 227 2.52 -11.78 4.46
N GLN A 228 1.82 -12.25 5.50
CA GLN A 228 2.44 -12.91 6.65
C GLN A 228 3.14 -14.22 6.27
N GLU A 229 2.57 -15.00 5.35
CA GLU A 229 3.14 -16.29 4.94
C GLU A 229 4.37 -16.15 4.03
N VAL A 230 4.33 -15.23 3.06
CA VAL A 230 5.26 -15.22 1.92
C VAL A 230 6.13 -13.96 1.86
N SER A 231 5.78 -12.90 2.62
CA SER A 231 6.51 -11.62 2.62
C SER A 231 6.81 -11.09 1.21
N LYS A 232 5.79 -11.05 0.35
CA LYS A 232 5.92 -10.50 -1.02
C LYS A 232 6.00 -8.97 -0.97
N THR A 233 6.58 -8.36 -2.00
CA THR A 233 6.53 -6.90 -2.16
C THR A 233 5.21 -6.55 -2.86
N ILE A 234 4.30 -5.88 -2.16
CA ILE A 234 2.97 -5.56 -2.70
C ILE A 234 2.85 -4.06 -2.94
N VAL A 235 2.47 -3.67 -4.15
CA VAL A 235 2.10 -2.27 -4.47
C VAL A 235 0.60 -2.23 -4.73
N PHE A 236 -0.13 -1.59 -3.83
CA PHE A 236 -1.59 -1.59 -3.82
C PHE A 236 -2.12 -0.18 -4.10
N ILE A 237 -2.99 -0.03 -5.10
CA ILE A 237 -3.64 1.24 -5.41
C ILE A 237 -5.05 1.25 -4.83
N THR A 238 -5.38 2.34 -4.15
CA THR A 238 -6.76 2.63 -3.72
C THR A 238 -7.06 4.12 -3.73
N HIS A 239 -8.33 4.46 -3.57
CA HIS A 239 -8.79 5.82 -3.26
C HIS A 239 -9.34 5.92 -1.82
N ASP A 240 -9.41 4.81 -1.10
CA ASP A 240 -9.94 4.70 0.25
C ASP A 240 -8.80 4.75 1.29
N LEU A 241 -8.87 5.69 2.23
CA LEU A 241 -7.86 5.84 3.27
C LEU A 241 -7.94 4.73 4.32
N ASP A 242 -9.12 4.23 4.67
CA ASP A 242 -9.25 3.13 5.65
C ASP A 242 -8.59 1.85 5.12
N GLU A 243 -8.72 1.59 3.82
CA GLU A 243 -8.03 0.49 3.14
C GLU A 243 -6.50 0.70 3.15
N ALA A 244 -6.05 1.92 2.88
CA ALA A 244 -4.62 2.24 2.92
C ALA A 244 -4.02 2.07 4.33
N LEU A 245 -4.76 2.46 5.36
CA LEU A 245 -4.33 2.35 6.76
C LEU A 245 -4.38 0.91 7.27
N ARG A 246 -5.34 0.11 6.80
CA ARG A 246 -5.46 -1.30 7.18
C ARG A 246 -4.37 -2.16 6.54
N LEU A 247 -4.04 -1.91 5.28
CA LEU A 247 -3.14 -2.77 4.51
C LEU A 247 -1.69 -2.26 4.48
N GLY A 248 -1.48 -0.94 4.47
CA GLY A 248 -0.21 -0.35 4.08
C GLY A 248 0.78 -0.21 5.23
N ASP A 249 1.96 -0.79 5.07
CA ASP A 249 3.15 -0.44 5.86
C ASP A 249 3.65 0.96 5.50
N LYS A 250 3.59 1.31 4.21
CA LYS A 250 3.94 2.62 3.67
C LYS A 250 2.81 3.14 2.78
N ILE A 251 2.47 4.42 2.93
CA ILE A 251 1.45 5.10 2.14
C ILE A 251 2.11 6.21 1.34
N VAL A 252 1.78 6.31 0.05
CA VAL A 252 2.16 7.38 -0.86
C VAL A 252 0.88 8.03 -1.38
N ILE A 253 0.64 9.28 -0.98
CA ILE A 253 -0.55 10.05 -1.37
C ILE A 253 -0.22 10.90 -2.59
N LEU A 254 -0.88 10.64 -3.72
CA LEU A 254 -0.74 11.40 -4.95
C LEU A 254 -1.85 12.45 -5.11
N ARG A 255 -1.47 13.63 -5.59
CA ARG A 255 -2.38 14.70 -6.01
C ARG A 255 -1.90 15.29 -7.33
N ALA A 256 -2.77 15.29 -8.33
CA ALA A 256 -2.50 15.92 -9.63
C ALA A 256 -1.18 15.49 -10.33
N GLY A 257 -0.68 14.29 -10.07
CA GLY A 257 0.56 13.78 -10.65
C GLY A 257 1.79 13.92 -9.76
N GLU A 258 1.64 14.36 -8.51
CA GLU A 258 2.76 14.57 -7.57
C GLU A 258 2.52 13.88 -6.24
N ILE A 259 3.61 13.57 -5.53
CA ILE A 259 3.53 13.13 -4.14
C ILE A 259 3.13 14.32 -3.28
N SER A 260 1.96 14.22 -2.65
CA SER A 260 1.45 15.18 -1.68
C SER A 260 1.98 14.90 -0.28
N GLN A 261 2.11 13.62 0.08
CA GLN A 261 2.73 13.13 1.31
C GLN A 261 3.08 11.65 1.14
N GLN A 262 4.11 11.18 1.85
CA GLN A 262 4.42 9.77 1.98
C GLN A 262 4.91 9.47 3.40
N GLY A 263 4.65 8.28 3.91
CA GLY A 263 5.01 7.87 5.28
C GLY A 263 4.22 6.65 5.74
N THR A 264 4.34 6.31 7.01
CA THR A 264 3.50 5.31 7.68
C THR A 264 2.08 5.83 7.87
N GLY A 265 1.11 4.93 8.04
CA GLY A 265 -0.28 5.33 8.33
C GLY A 265 -0.40 6.23 9.57
N GLU A 266 0.43 5.98 10.58
CA GLU A 266 0.50 6.79 11.79
C GLU A 266 0.98 8.23 11.51
N GLU A 267 2.02 8.41 10.70
CA GLU A 267 2.51 9.74 10.31
C GLU A 267 1.47 10.50 9.49
N ILE A 268 0.80 9.84 8.54
CA ILE A 268 -0.27 10.45 7.74
C ILE A 268 -1.40 10.97 8.63
N VAL A 269 -1.83 10.17 9.61
CA VAL A 269 -2.97 10.51 10.49
C VAL A 269 -2.59 11.55 11.54
N ARG A 270 -1.37 11.51 12.08
CA ARG A 270 -0.94 12.44 13.14
C ARG A 270 -0.45 13.77 12.58
N HIS A 271 0.18 13.75 11.41
CA HIS A 271 0.89 14.90 10.84
C HIS A 271 0.57 15.05 9.35
N PRO A 272 -0.69 15.35 8.96
CA PRO A 272 -1.01 15.58 7.56
C PRO A 272 -0.29 16.81 7.04
N ALA A 273 0.39 16.68 5.91
CA ALA A 273 1.28 17.70 5.37
C ALA A 273 0.55 18.93 4.80
N ASN A 274 -0.73 18.80 4.43
CA ASN A 274 -1.52 19.86 3.82
C ASN A 274 -3.02 19.58 3.93
N ASP A 275 -3.86 20.55 3.54
CA ASP A 275 -5.32 20.46 3.65
C ASP A 275 -5.93 19.34 2.80
N TYR A 276 -5.29 18.99 1.69
CA TYR A 276 -5.73 17.86 0.87
C TYR A 276 -5.58 16.53 1.64
N VAL A 277 -4.47 16.32 2.33
CA VAL A 277 -4.30 15.13 3.19
C VAL A 277 -5.21 15.19 4.42
N ARG A 278 -5.33 16.37 5.05
CA ARG A 278 -6.22 16.59 6.21
C ARG A 278 -7.66 16.20 5.89
N ALA A 279 -8.13 16.48 4.67
CA ALA A 279 -9.47 16.12 4.23
C ALA A 279 -9.73 14.61 4.21
N PHE A 280 -8.73 13.77 3.90
CA PHE A 280 -8.89 12.31 4.00
C PHE A 280 -8.88 11.83 5.44
N VAL A 281 -7.98 12.38 6.27
CA VAL A 281 -7.76 11.93 7.66
C VAL A 281 -8.93 12.28 8.58
N LYS A 282 -9.71 13.30 8.24
CA LYS A 282 -10.77 13.86 9.10
C LYS A 282 -11.74 12.82 9.65
N GLU A 283 -12.12 11.82 8.86
CA GLU A 283 -13.13 10.81 9.22
C GLU A 283 -12.50 9.48 9.68
N VAL A 284 -11.17 9.41 9.80
CA VAL A 284 -10.46 8.18 10.20
C VAL A 284 -10.59 7.95 11.70
N ASN A 285 -10.86 6.70 12.08
CA ASN A 285 -10.72 6.27 13.47
C ASN A 285 -9.23 6.18 13.87
N ARG A 286 -8.73 7.23 14.51
CA ARG A 286 -7.36 7.33 15.03
C ARG A 286 -6.99 6.21 15.99
N GLY A 287 -7.97 5.68 16.72
CA GLY A 287 -7.79 4.59 17.69
C GLY A 287 -7.18 3.33 17.08
N ARG A 288 -7.47 3.07 15.79
CA ARG A 288 -6.99 1.89 15.05
C ARG A 288 -5.62 2.05 14.42
N VAL A 289 -5.10 3.28 14.38
CA VAL A 289 -3.88 3.61 13.62
C VAL A 289 -2.77 4.06 14.54
N VAL A 290 -3.09 4.96 15.47
CA VAL A 290 -2.11 5.54 16.39
C VAL A 290 -1.65 4.46 17.37
N ARG A 291 -0.34 4.41 17.60
CA ARG A 291 0.29 3.41 18.45
C ARG A 291 0.54 3.96 19.84
N LEU A 292 0.58 3.08 20.82
CA LEU A 292 0.70 3.46 22.23
C LEU A 292 1.97 4.26 22.54
N ARG A 293 3.08 3.92 21.88
CA ARG A 293 4.36 4.66 21.98
C ARG A 293 4.24 6.16 21.65
N SER A 294 3.25 6.53 20.83
CA SER A 294 3.07 7.90 20.33
C SER A 294 2.41 8.84 21.32
N VAL A 295 1.80 8.28 22.38
CA VAL A 295 1.11 9.02 23.45
C VAL A 295 1.74 8.75 24.83
N ALA A 296 2.73 7.85 24.89
CA ALA A 296 3.48 7.58 26.10
C ALA A 296 4.30 8.80 26.55
N HIS A 297 4.43 8.96 27.86
CA HIS A 297 5.26 9.98 28.49
C HIS A 297 6.24 9.35 29.48
N PRO A 298 7.33 10.05 29.88
CA PRO A 298 8.28 9.51 30.85
C PRO A 298 7.61 9.17 32.19
N LYS A 299 7.99 8.05 32.81
CA LYS A 299 7.51 7.71 34.15
C LYS A 299 7.96 8.78 35.16
N PRO A 300 7.06 9.29 36.03
CA PRO A 300 7.44 10.18 37.11
C PRO A 300 8.56 9.61 37.99
N ALA A 301 9.42 10.50 38.51
CA ALA A 301 10.50 10.12 39.41
C ALA A 301 9.94 9.68 40.77
N GLY A 302 10.43 8.56 41.30
CA GLY A 302 10.00 8.03 42.59
C GLY A 302 8.75 7.14 42.58
N GLU A 303 8.09 6.96 41.44
CA GLU A 303 6.97 6.03 41.29
C GLU A 303 7.42 4.67 40.74
N ASP A 304 6.70 3.60 41.07
CA ASP A 304 6.91 2.28 40.47
C ASP A 304 6.32 2.20 39.05
N TRP A 305 6.87 1.30 38.23
CA TRP A 305 6.29 1.02 36.91
C TRP A 305 4.91 0.37 37.06
N PRO A 306 3.89 0.84 36.31
CA PRO A 306 2.59 0.16 36.27
C PRO A 306 2.71 -1.31 35.90
N ALA A 307 1.91 -2.16 36.57
CA ALA A 307 1.96 -3.61 36.42
C ALA A 307 1.53 -4.09 35.02
N LEU A 308 0.54 -3.43 34.40
CA LEU A 308 0.15 -3.72 33.03
C LEU A 308 1.27 -3.28 32.09
N ARG A 309 1.80 -4.21 31.30
CA ARG A 309 2.86 -3.95 30.33
C ARG A 309 2.35 -4.18 28.92
N LEU A 310 2.43 -3.15 28.09
CA LEU A 310 1.93 -3.16 26.72
C LEU A 310 3.06 -2.85 25.74
N PRO A 311 3.19 -3.59 24.62
CA PRO A 311 4.07 -3.20 23.54
C PRO A 311 3.76 -1.79 23.03
N GLY A 312 4.80 -0.99 22.73
CA GLY A 312 4.61 0.32 22.10
C GLY A 312 3.98 0.27 20.70
N THR A 313 3.86 -0.92 20.11
CA THR A 313 3.18 -1.20 18.84
C THR A 313 1.68 -1.47 18.99
N THR A 314 1.15 -1.62 20.21
CA THR A 314 -0.30 -1.78 20.44
C THR A 314 -1.05 -0.53 19.96
N THR A 315 -2.20 -0.72 19.33
CA THR A 315 -3.06 0.41 18.91
C THR A 315 -3.71 1.07 20.12
N LEU A 316 -4.13 2.33 19.99
CA LEU A 316 -4.85 2.99 21.10
C LEU A 316 -6.17 2.26 21.44
N GLU A 317 -6.90 1.73 20.45
CA GLU A 317 -8.17 1.01 20.66
C GLU A 317 -7.94 -0.27 21.48
N GLU A 318 -6.94 -1.07 21.14
CA GLU A 318 -6.57 -2.26 21.91
C GLU A 318 -6.04 -1.91 23.31
N ALA A 319 -5.26 -0.83 23.42
CA ALA A 319 -4.75 -0.38 24.71
C ALA A 319 -5.87 0.09 25.63
N ALA A 320 -6.88 0.79 25.10
CA ALA A 320 -8.06 1.22 25.86
C ALA A 320 -8.79 0.01 26.46
N HIS A 321 -9.02 -1.05 25.67
CA HIS A 321 -9.63 -2.28 26.17
C HIS A 321 -8.83 -2.91 27.31
N GLN A 322 -7.50 -3.00 27.17
CA GLN A 322 -6.64 -3.57 28.22
C GLN A 322 -6.54 -2.70 29.47
N LEU A 323 -6.61 -1.37 29.32
CA LEU A 323 -6.59 -0.41 30.43
C LEU A 323 -7.88 -0.39 31.23
N LEU A 324 -9.03 -0.71 30.62
CA LEU A 324 -10.31 -0.80 31.32
C LEU A 324 -10.33 -1.91 32.37
N ASP A 325 -9.63 -3.02 32.09
CA ASP A 325 -9.56 -4.18 32.98
C ASP A 325 -8.43 -4.06 34.02
N ALA A 326 -7.57 -3.04 33.92
CA ALA A 326 -6.38 -2.88 34.74
C ALA A 326 -6.61 -1.99 35.97
N PRO A 327 -6.15 -2.41 37.17
CA PRO A 327 -6.21 -1.56 38.36
C PRO A 327 -5.34 -0.31 38.19
N GLY A 328 -5.95 0.86 38.36
CA GLY A 328 -5.27 2.17 38.28
C GLY A 328 -5.24 2.80 36.88
N SER A 329 -5.75 2.12 35.84
CA SER A 329 -5.87 2.67 34.48
C SER A 329 -4.56 3.25 33.91
N LEU A 330 -3.42 2.64 34.27
CA LEU A 330 -2.07 2.98 33.82
C LEU A 330 -1.39 1.74 33.24
N ALA A 331 -0.56 1.94 32.21
CA ALA A 331 0.27 0.89 31.62
C ALA A 331 1.71 1.37 31.41
N THR A 332 2.65 0.45 31.59
CA THR A 332 4.03 0.58 31.15
C THR A 332 4.10 0.26 29.66
N VAL A 333 4.66 1.18 28.88
CA VAL A 333 4.88 1.02 27.44
C VAL A 333 6.28 0.48 27.21
N LEU A 334 6.34 -0.65 26.52
CA LEU A 334 7.59 -1.36 26.24
C LEU A 334 8.15 -0.99 24.85
N ALA A 335 9.47 -0.88 24.75
CA ALA A 335 10.19 -0.90 23.49
C ALA A 335 10.22 -2.32 22.88
N ARG A 336 10.71 -2.44 21.65
CA ARG A 336 10.79 -3.74 20.95
C ARG A 336 11.71 -4.75 21.64
N ASP A 337 12.78 -4.27 22.28
CA ASP A 337 13.72 -5.08 23.05
C ASP A 337 13.18 -5.49 24.44
N GLY A 338 11.96 -5.07 24.77
CA GLY A 338 11.30 -5.33 26.05
C GLY A 338 11.66 -4.34 27.15
N SER A 339 12.51 -3.35 26.90
CA SER A 339 12.83 -2.31 27.87
C SER A 339 11.65 -1.37 28.13
N GLU A 340 11.55 -0.86 29.36
CA GLU A 340 10.51 0.10 29.72
C GLU A 340 10.82 1.48 29.13
N ARG A 341 9.87 1.98 28.32
CA ARG A 341 10.07 3.19 27.51
C ARG A 341 9.29 4.39 28.03
N GLY A 342 8.18 4.16 28.71
CA GLY A 342 7.32 5.21 29.24
C GLY A 342 6.04 4.66 29.86
N VAL A 343 5.19 5.55 30.33
CA VAL A 343 3.88 5.21 30.90
C VAL A 343 2.77 5.90 30.12
N VAL A 344 1.58 5.32 30.20
CA VAL A 344 0.38 5.85 29.55
C VAL A 344 -0.83 5.60 30.45
N SER A 345 -1.72 6.58 30.52
CA SER A 345 -3.01 6.48 31.20
C SER A 345 -4.17 6.32 30.21
N MET A 346 -5.33 5.94 30.72
CA MET A 346 -6.57 5.97 29.93
C MET A 346 -6.87 7.38 29.38
N ASP A 347 -6.52 8.45 30.11
CA ASP A 347 -6.72 9.83 29.64
C ASP A 347 -5.83 10.13 28.42
N ASP A 348 -4.57 9.70 28.43
CA ASP A 348 -3.65 9.87 27.28
C ASP A 348 -4.15 9.12 26.05
N VAL A 349 -4.63 7.89 26.24
CA VAL A 349 -5.21 7.07 25.17
C VAL A 349 -6.44 7.76 24.58
N MET A 350 -7.37 8.22 25.43
CA MET A 350 -8.57 8.93 24.98
C MET A 350 -8.26 10.25 24.28
N ARG A 351 -7.30 11.04 24.78
CA ARG A 351 -6.84 12.27 24.10
C ARG A 351 -6.23 11.95 22.75
N GLY A 352 -5.42 10.90 22.65
CA GLY A 352 -4.83 10.46 21.38
C GLY A 352 -5.87 10.07 20.33
N MET A 353 -6.94 9.39 20.76
CA MET A 353 -8.07 9.01 19.91
C MET A 353 -8.92 10.21 19.46
N LEU A 354 -9.17 11.16 20.37
CA LEU A 354 -10.09 12.29 20.14
C LEU A 354 -9.40 13.55 19.60
N ALA A 355 -8.08 13.54 19.45
CA ALA A 355 -7.31 14.65 18.90
C ALA A 355 -7.83 15.03 17.50
N ARG A 356 -8.31 16.27 17.36
CA ARG A 356 -8.74 16.83 16.07
C ARG A 356 -7.52 17.32 15.31
N VAL A 357 -7.56 17.13 13.99
CA VAL A 357 -6.50 17.52 13.06
C VAL A 357 -6.93 18.71 12.23
#